data_AF-I4EXL7-F1
#
_entry.id   AF-I4EXL7-F1
#
_cell.length_a   1.000
_cell.length_b   1.000
_cell.length_c   1.000
_cell.angle_alpha   90.00
_cell.angle_beta   90.00
_cell.angle_gamma   90.00
#
_symmetry.space_group_name_H-M   'P 1'
#
loop_
_entity.id
_entity.type
_entity.pdbx_description
1 polymer ?
#
loop_
_entity_poly.entity_id
_entity_poly.type
_entity_poly.pdbx_seq_one_letter_code
_entity_poly.pdbx_strand_id
1 'polypeptide(L)'
;MTSTSGPGRARFPRSVYGVGDEPDPRFSLANERTFLAWIRTSLALSAAGVALEALDVPIAGGLRLACALLLVGLGVLAPVQAWWGWAATERAVRRRRPLPSPLLSPVIAAGTLAAGVLLLLGLLLR
;
A
#
# COMPACT_ATOMS: atom_id res chain seq x y z
N MET A 1 -20.46 35.06 23.93
CA MET A 1 -19.27 34.17 24.01
C MET A 1 -18.77 33.92 22.60
N THR A 2 -17.90 34.79 22.11
CA THR A 2 -17.26 34.70 20.80
C THR A 2 -16.05 33.79 20.91
N SER A 3 -16.17 32.53 20.48
CA SER A 3 -15.04 31.61 20.34
C SER A 3 -14.18 32.11 19.17
N THR A 4 -13.11 32.85 19.50
CA THR A 4 -12.01 33.16 18.59
C THR A 4 -11.33 31.85 18.20
N SER A 5 -11.75 31.25 17.09
CA SER A 5 -10.99 30.20 16.42
C SER A 5 -9.66 30.82 15.98
N GLY A 6 -8.58 30.57 16.72
CA GLY A 6 -7.22 30.87 16.27
C GLY A 6 -7.01 30.27 14.87
N PRO A 7 -6.08 30.80 14.05
CA PRO A 7 -5.92 30.36 12.66
C PRO A 7 -5.60 28.86 12.66
N GLY A 8 -6.64 28.05 12.45
CA GLY A 8 -6.54 26.60 12.49
C GLY A 8 -5.56 26.21 11.40
N ARG A 9 -4.38 25.70 11.78
CA ARG A 9 -3.37 25.27 10.82
C ARG A 9 -4.05 24.35 9.82
N ALA A 10 -4.12 24.80 8.57
CA ALA A 10 -4.75 24.03 7.50
C ALA A 10 -4.08 22.65 7.43
N ARG A 11 -4.84 21.59 7.71
CA ARG A 11 -4.31 20.21 7.73
C ARG A 11 -3.90 19.79 6.32
N PHE A 12 -2.74 19.14 6.22
CA PHE A 12 -2.21 18.59 4.97
C PHE A 12 -2.55 17.10 4.87
N PRO A 13 -3.03 16.58 3.71
CA PRO A 13 -3.25 17.28 2.45
C PRO A 13 -4.57 18.08 2.40
N ARG A 14 -4.52 19.30 1.87
CA ARG A 14 -5.71 20.17 1.72
C ARG A 14 -6.80 19.52 0.86
N SER A 15 -6.42 18.70 -0.12
CA SER A 15 -7.36 17.99 -0.99
C SER A 15 -8.24 16.97 -0.25
N VAL A 16 -7.81 16.53 0.94
CA VAL A 16 -8.51 15.56 1.78
C VAL A 16 -9.20 16.26 2.95
N TYR A 17 -8.48 17.11 3.69
CA TYR A 17 -9.01 17.76 4.90
C TYR A 17 -9.82 19.03 4.62
N GLY A 18 -9.73 19.60 3.41
CA GLY A 18 -10.49 20.78 3.00
C GLY A 18 -11.88 20.47 2.43
N VAL A 19 -12.36 19.22 2.52
CA VAL A 19 -13.63 18.79 1.92
C VAL A 19 -14.48 18.01 2.92
N GLY A 20 -15.80 18.17 2.82
CA GLY A 20 -16.76 17.51 3.70
C GLY A 20 -16.65 17.97 5.15
N ASP A 21 -17.26 17.21 6.05
CA ASP A 21 -17.23 17.47 7.48
C ASP A 21 -16.15 16.63 8.17
N GLU A 22 -15.78 17.00 9.40
CA GLU A 22 -14.88 16.18 10.20
C GLU A 22 -15.55 14.83 10.51
N PRO A 23 -14.94 13.71 10.12
CA PRO A 23 -15.51 12.39 10.32
C PRO A 23 -15.33 11.96 11.78
N ASP A 24 -16.11 10.96 12.20
CA ASP A 24 -15.88 10.31 13.48
C ASP A 24 -14.44 9.73 13.50
N PRO A 25 -13.60 10.10 14.50
CA PRO A 25 -12.20 9.70 14.57
C PRO A 25 -11.95 8.19 14.39
N ARG A 26 -12.91 7.33 14.78
CA ARG A 26 -12.76 5.88 14.61
C ARG A 26 -12.59 5.45 13.16
N PHE A 27 -13.26 6.13 12.22
CA PHE A 27 -13.17 5.79 10.79
C PHE A 27 -11.83 6.24 10.21
N SER A 28 -11.35 7.43 10.57
CA SER A 28 -10.03 7.91 10.15
C SER A 28 -8.91 7.02 10.70
N LEU A 29 -8.98 6.61 11.97
CA LEU A 29 -8.01 5.68 12.56
C LEU A 29 -8.07 4.27 11.93
N ALA A 30 -9.26 3.81 11.55
CA ALA A 30 -9.39 2.55 10.80
C ALA A 30 -8.74 2.63 9.41
N ASN A 31 -8.91 3.77 8.71
CA ASN A 31 -8.28 4.02 7.42
C ASN A 31 -6.75 4.12 7.55
N GLU A 32 -6.24 4.77 8.59
CA GLU A 32 -4.81 4.84 8.89
C GLU A 32 -4.19 3.46 9.14
N ARG A 33 -4.88 2.56 9.86
CA ARG A 33 -4.42 1.17 10.03
C ARG A 33 -4.27 0.44 8.69
N THR A 34 -5.19 0.64 7.76
CA THR A 34 -5.11 0.05 6.42
C THR A 34 -3.94 0.66 5.64
N PHE A 35 -3.72 1.98 5.73
CA PHE A 35 -2.56 2.64 5.14
C PHE A 35 -1.24 2.03 5.67
N LEU A 36 -1.09 1.91 6.98
CA LEU A 36 0.09 1.33 7.61
C LEU A 36 0.28 -0.14 7.27
N ALA A 37 -0.82 -0.90 7.11
CA ALA A 37 -0.76 -2.27 6.64
C ALA A 37 -0.19 -2.36 5.21
N TRP A 38 -0.55 -1.44 4.31
CA TRP A 38 0.04 -1.38 2.97
C TRP A 38 1.52 -0.99 2.98
N ILE A 39 1.93 -0.06 3.85
CA ILE A 39 3.35 0.28 4.02
C ILE A 39 4.14 -0.95 4.52
N ARG A 40 3.59 -1.71 5.47
CA ARG A 40 4.22 -2.96 5.92
C ARG A 40 4.37 -3.96 4.78
N THR A 41 3.33 -4.15 3.97
CA THR A 41 3.39 -5.04 2.79
C THR A 41 4.44 -4.57 1.80
N SER A 42 4.54 -3.25 1.53
CA SER A 42 5.58 -2.66 0.68
C SER A 42 6.98 -3.05 1.16
N LEU A 43 7.25 -2.84 2.44
CA LEU A 43 8.56 -3.13 3.04
C LEU A 43 8.88 -4.62 2.98
N ALA A 44 7.91 -5.49 3.28
CA ALA A 44 8.10 -6.93 3.23
C ALA A 44 8.41 -7.43 1.81
N LEU A 45 7.69 -6.93 0.79
CA LEU A 45 7.91 -7.31 -0.61
C LEU A 45 9.27 -6.81 -1.11
N SER A 46 9.63 -5.56 -0.83
CA SER A 46 10.93 -5.01 -1.18
C SER A 46 12.07 -5.77 -0.51
N ALA A 47 11.95 -6.06 0.79
CA ALA A 47 12.95 -6.82 1.53
C ALA A 47 13.10 -8.24 0.98
N ALA A 48 12.00 -8.92 0.67
CA ALA A 48 12.04 -10.26 0.09
C ALA A 48 12.74 -10.27 -1.28
N GLY A 49 12.43 -9.31 -2.16
CA GLY A 49 13.08 -9.20 -3.48
C GLY A 49 14.58 -8.90 -3.37
N VAL A 50 14.98 -7.98 -2.49
CA VAL A 50 16.40 -7.67 -2.23
C VAL A 50 17.11 -8.88 -1.62
N ALA A 51 16.50 -9.56 -0.65
CA ALA A 51 17.08 -10.75 -0.02
C ALA A 51 17.28 -11.89 -1.01
N LEU A 52 16.38 -12.05 -1.99
CA LEU A 52 16.50 -13.10 -3.01
C LEU A 52 17.76 -12.96 -3.88
N GLU A 53 18.21 -11.73 -4.15
CA GLU A 53 19.47 -11.48 -4.88
C GLU A 53 20.69 -11.34 -3.97
N ALA A 54 20.50 -10.92 -2.71
CA ALA A 54 21.59 -10.81 -1.75
C ALA A 54 22.04 -12.16 -1.17
N LEU A 55 21.13 -13.13 -1.11
CA LEU A 55 21.40 -14.48 -0.63
C LEU A 55 21.74 -15.40 -1.82
N ASP A 56 22.64 -16.36 -1.59
CA ASP A 56 22.94 -17.39 -2.59
C ASP A 56 21.83 -18.45 -2.63
N VAL A 57 20.62 -18.01 -3.00
CA VAL A 57 19.47 -18.88 -3.12
C VAL A 57 19.64 -19.68 -4.39
N PRO A 58 19.61 -21.02 -4.29
CA PRO A 58 20.05 -21.82 -5.40
C PRO A 58 18.87 -22.12 -6.32
N ILE A 59 18.59 -21.14 -7.16
CA ILE A 59 17.52 -21.10 -8.13
C ILE A 59 18.16 -20.76 -9.48
N ALA A 60 17.57 -21.21 -10.59
CA ALA A 60 17.98 -20.78 -11.93
C ALA A 60 18.04 -19.24 -12.00
N GLY A 61 19.21 -18.69 -12.37
CA GLY A 61 19.48 -17.25 -12.25
C GLY A 61 18.45 -16.34 -12.94
N GLY A 62 17.90 -16.77 -14.08
CA GLY A 62 16.85 -16.03 -14.78
C GLY A 62 15.53 -15.95 -13.99
N LEU A 63 15.11 -17.05 -13.36
CA LEU A 63 13.89 -17.07 -12.52
C LEU A 63 14.09 -16.29 -11.22
N ARG A 64 15.30 -16.35 -10.65
CA ARG A 64 15.66 -15.60 -9.43
C ARG A 64 15.55 -14.10 -9.66
N LEU A 65 16.19 -13.58 -10.72
CA LEU A 65 16.13 -12.17 -11.08
C LEU A 65 14.69 -11.73 -11.40
N ALA A 66 13.95 -12.52 -12.18
CA ALA A 66 12.55 -12.20 -12.51
C ALA A 66 11.68 -12.09 -11.25
N CYS A 67 11.82 -13.02 -10.30
CA CYS A 67 11.10 -12.99 -9.04
C CYS A 67 11.51 -11.80 -8.17
N ALA A 68 12.81 -11.49 -8.09
CA ALA A 68 13.31 -10.34 -7.33
C ALA A 68 12.77 -9.02 -7.86
N LEU A 69 12.83 -8.80 -9.19
CA LEU A 69 12.30 -7.61 -9.84
C LEU A 69 10.78 -7.49 -9.65
N LEU A 70 10.05 -8.61 -9.73
CA LEU A 70 8.61 -8.62 -9.47
C LEU A 70 8.31 -8.20 -8.03
N LEU A 71 8.98 -8.79 -7.03
CA LEU A 71 8.78 -8.48 -5.62
C LEU A 71 9.11 -7.01 -5.30
N VAL A 72 10.25 -6.51 -5.78
CA VAL A 72 10.63 -5.09 -5.60
C VAL A 72 9.64 -4.17 -6.31
N GLY A 73 9.23 -4.50 -7.53
CA GLY A 73 8.23 -3.73 -8.28
C GLY A 73 6.91 -3.62 -7.53
N LEU A 74 6.40 -4.74 -6.99
CA LEU A 74 5.20 -4.74 -6.15
C LEU A 74 5.41 -3.94 -4.85
N GLY A 75 6.61 -4.04 -4.26
CA GLY A 75 7.02 -3.23 -3.10
C GLY A 75 6.96 -1.73 -3.37
N VAL A 76 7.32 -1.28 -4.57
CA VAL A 76 7.23 0.12 -5.01
C VAL A 76 5.78 0.55 -5.32
N LEU A 77 4.94 -0.36 -5.82
CA LEU A 77 3.53 -0.07 -6.13
C LEU A 77 2.64 0.02 -4.88
N ALA A 78 2.93 -0.78 -3.85
CA ALA A 78 2.17 -0.82 -2.60
C ALA A 78 2.00 0.55 -1.87
N PRO A 79 3.03 1.41 -1.70
CA PRO A 79 2.86 2.71 -1.05
C PRO A 79 2.06 3.70 -1.92
N VAL A 80 2.12 3.57 -3.25
CA VAL A 80 1.27 4.34 -4.16
C VAL A 80 -0.20 3.98 -3.94
N GLN A 81 -0.50 2.68 -3.86
CA GLN A 81 -1.83 2.19 -3.49
C GLN A 81 -2.25 2.66 -2.09
N ALA A 82 -1.34 2.63 -1.11
CA ALA A 82 -1.61 3.09 0.25
C ALA A 82 -2.09 4.55 0.24
N TRP A 83 -1.34 5.42 -0.44
CA TRP A 83 -1.64 6.85 -0.52
C TRP A 83 -2.97 7.14 -1.21
N TRP A 84 -3.21 6.56 -2.39
CA TRP A 84 -4.45 6.79 -3.14
C TRP A 84 -5.66 6.18 -2.45
N GLY A 85 -5.55 4.95 -1.95
CA GLY A 85 -6.60 4.27 -1.21
C GLY A 85 -7.00 5.03 0.05
N TRP A 86 -6.01 5.49 0.84
CA TRP A 86 -6.23 6.30 2.03
C TRP A 86 -6.95 7.61 1.68
N ALA A 87 -6.42 8.38 0.71
CA ALA A 87 -6.97 9.69 0.35
C ALA A 87 -8.37 9.60 -0.28
N ALA A 88 -8.66 8.54 -1.05
CA ALA A 88 -9.97 8.32 -1.63
C ALA A 88 -11.00 7.93 -0.55
N THR A 89 -10.62 7.04 0.37
CA THR A 89 -11.46 6.57 1.48
C THR A 89 -11.77 7.72 2.45
N GLU A 90 -10.76 8.48 2.86
CA GLU A 90 -10.93 9.60 3.78
C GLU A 90 -11.87 10.67 3.19
N ARG A 91 -11.70 11.00 1.90
CA ARG A 91 -12.62 11.92 1.19
C ARG A 91 -14.04 11.37 1.07
N ALA A 92 -14.21 10.07 0.86
CA ALA A 92 -15.53 9.44 0.77
C ALA A 92 -16.27 9.50 2.12
N VAL A 93 -15.58 9.15 3.21
CA VAL A 93 -16.14 9.21 4.58
C VAL A 93 -16.52 10.65 4.93
N ARG A 94 -15.63 11.63 4.70
CA ARG A 94 -15.90 13.06 4.94
C ARG A 94 -17.10 13.61 4.17
N ARG A 95 -17.32 13.11 2.94
CA ARG A 95 -18.44 13.52 2.08
C ARG A 95 -19.67 12.62 2.21
N ARG A 96 -19.68 11.67 3.15
CA ARG A 96 -20.75 10.66 3.33
C ARG A 96 -21.11 9.94 2.03
N ARG A 97 -20.10 9.59 1.22
CA ARG A 97 -20.24 8.87 -0.06
C ARG A 97 -19.89 7.38 0.11
N PRO A 98 -20.36 6.51 -0.78
CA PRO A 98 -19.93 5.11 -0.84
C PRO A 98 -18.41 5.00 -0.91
N LEU A 99 -17.87 3.96 -0.28
CA LEU A 99 -16.43 3.70 -0.23
C LEU A 99 -15.91 3.28 -1.63
N PRO A 100 -14.76 3.81 -2.07
CA PRO A 100 -14.19 3.48 -3.38
C PRO A 100 -13.64 2.05 -3.40
N SER A 101 -13.71 1.41 -4.58
CA SER A 101 -13.11 0.08 -4.78
C SER A 101 -11.57 0.18 -4.84
N PRO A 102 -10.83 -0.73 -4.16
CA PRO A 102 -9.37 -0.70 -4.14
C PRO A 102 -8.77 -1.35 -5.40
N LEU A 103 -8.67 -0.57 -6.49
CA LEU A 103 -8.28 -1.06 -7.82
C LEU A 103 -6.90 -1.73 -7.90
N LEU A 104 -5.90 -1.29 -7.11
CA LEU A 104 -4.55 -1.89 -7.15
C LEU A 104 -4.38 -3.10 -6.23
N SER A 105 -5.33 -3.38 -5.34
CA SER A 105 -5.23 -4.53 -4.42
C SER A 105 -5.23 -5.89 -5.13
N PRO A 106 -6.06 -6.13 -6.17
CA PRO A 106 -5.97 -7.35 -6.98
C PRO A 106 -4.62 -7.51 -7.69
N VAL A 107 -4.03 -6.42 -8.17
CA VAL A 107 -2.72 -6.45 -8.85
C VAL A 107 -1.62 -6.90 -7.89
N ILE A 108 -1.60 -6.35 -6.67
CA ILE A 108 -0.62 -6.74 -5.65
C ILE A 108 -0.85 -8.20 -5.25
N ALA A 109 -2.10 -8.63 -5.04
CA ALA A 109 -2.42 -10.01 -4.69
C ALA A 109 -1.98 -11.01 -5.80
N ALA A 110 -2.34 -10.73 -7.06
CA ALA A 110 -1.96 -11.56 -8.19
C ALA A 110 -0.44 -11.60 -8.40
N GLY A 111 0.23 -10.45 -8.25
CA GLY A 111 1.69 -10.36 -8.36
C GLY A 111 2.40 -11.14 -7.25
N THR A 112 1.93 -11.04 -6.00
CA THR A 112 2.49 -11.82 -4.88
C THR A 112 2.29 -13.31 -5.09
N LEU A 113 1.12 -13.74 -5.59
CA LEU A 113 0.89 -15.13 -5.97
C LEU A 113 1.86 -15.59 -7.06
N ALA A 114 2.01 -14.80 -8.13
CA ALA A 114 2.93 -15.11 -9.22
C ALA A 114 4.39 -15.23 -8.75
N ALA A 115 4.84 -14.33 -7.86
CA ALA A 115 6.17 -14.41 -7.25
C ALA A 115 6.35 -15.72 -6.45
N GLY A 116 5.33 -16.13 -5.68
CA GLY A 116 5.34 -17.40 -4.96
C GLY A 116 5.43 -18.61 -5.88
N VAL A 117 4.70 -18.60 -7.00
CA VAL A 117 4.76 -19.67 -8.02
C VAL A 117 6.13 -19.71 -8.69
N LEU A 118 6.69 -18.56 -9.08
CA LEU A 118 8.03 -18.48 -9.68
C LEU A 118 9.10 -19.02 -8.73
N LEU A 119 9.02 -18.66 -7.45
CA LEU A 119 9.93 -19.16 -6.42
C LEU A 119 9.80 -20.68 -6.27
N LEU A 120 8.58 -21.21 -6.19
CA LEU A 120 8.33 -22.65 -6.08
C LEU A 120 8.88 -23.42 -7.29
N LEU A 121 8.60 -22.95 -8.51
CA LEU A 121 9.11 -23.57 -9.73
C LEU A 121 10.64 -23.50 -9.78
N GLY A 122 11.23 -22.37 -9.40
CA GLY A 122 12.68 -22.19 -9.33
C GLY A 122 13.37 -23.13 -8.34
N LEU A 123 12.68 -23.52 -7.25
CA LEU A 123 13.16 -24.51 -6.29
C LEU A 123 12.99 -25.95 -6.76
N LEU A 124 11.89 -26.26 -7.46
CA LEU A 124 11.57 -27.62 -7.93
C LEU A 124 12.36 -28.03 -9.18
N LEU A 125 12.67 -27.07 -10.06
CA LEU A 125 13.37 -27.30 -11.34
C LEU A 125 14.89 -27.09 -11.23
N ARG A 126 15.41 -26.97 -10.00
CA ARG A 126 16.82 -26.74 -9.73
C ARG A 126 17.68 -27.95 -10.13
#